data_AF-A0A8H4ACK7-F1
#
_entry.id   AF-A0A8H4ACK7-F1
#
_cell.length_a   1.000
_cell.length_b   1.000
_cell.length_c   1.000
_cell.angle_alpha   90.00
_cell.angle_beta   90.00
_cell.angle_gamma   90.00
#
_symmetry.space_group_name_H-M   'P 1'
#
loop_
_entity.id
_entity.type
_entity.pdbx_description
1 polymer ?
#
loop_
_entity_poly.entity_id
_entity_poly.type
_entity_poly.pdbx_seq_one_letter_code
_entity_poly.pdbx_strand_id
1 'polypeptide(L)'
;MASKILKGDMPELMENILNNLNDDIHSLHSCTLVSRHWCKISIPILWEEPFLFETRPLFISNYFSSLGEYENFFLKRCGINEEFSKTLFDYARFLKVLNLWKFKCNVDDWIKLFNSKSHNDITSSYHITNLLFKLLIESGAILLKFSLCFSKSLEFKPVIFYSLGQNEQFFSQIQHLSFVLVDLNIESATTWLRALAKNVTKIRTLKFCEVEYNGHVHHVNDMLPLIHSFIYIIKSQEQLRKFSLFGVSYIIKFHGIISALESQKNSLQEFRIDNCNFSAEFEVLNNCKNLEILRIMYCNPILSKLSNILDYKISTLELTDYPIDARSIALILKKSGVLLQRLCFKSDHEINEEPLLIEAIKSFCTNITCLRISGFVFSTQFIELIGNFQKLQFLSLWCNTNDISDEELKIRIIQFSEILPLTLEYIYLDSWLRKYTDIFLNNCNTPLKKLSIYEIYNEKIFKALVEFCIRIKTLNYVSVGRYLNLDDKFKKELEAYVALVPYKYSDDGF
;
A
#
# COMPACT_ATOMS: atom_id res chain seq x y z
N MET A 1 -9.27 -6.73 41.45
CA MET A 1 -9.39 -7.20 40.04
C MET A 1 -10.58 -8.13 39.82
N ALA A 2 -10.87 -9.11 40.68
CA ALA A 2 -11.98 -10.06 40.50
C ALA A 2 -13.41 -9.44 40.42
N SER A 3 -13.63 -8.26 41.00
CA SER A 3 -14.93 -7.56 40.97
C SER A 3 -15.27 -6.88 39.63
N LYS A 4 -14.29 -6.59 38.75
CA LYS A 4 -14.55 -6.01 37.42
C LYS A 4 -14.96 -7.08 36.40
N ILE A 5 -14.42 -8.29 36.53
CA ILE A 5 -14.72 -9.44 35.66
C ILE A 5 -16.19 -9.87 35.79
N LEU A 6 -16.77 -9.82 37.01
CA LEU A 6 -18.15 -10.23 37.28
C LEU A 6 -19.21 -9.19 36.88
N LYS A 7 -18.83 -7.96 36.50
CA LYS A 7 -19.77 -6.92 36.04
C LYS A 7 -19.82 -6.76 34.51
N GLY A 8 -19.01 -7.51 33.76
CA GLY A 8 -18.98 -7.43 32.29
C GLY A 8 -18.39 -6.13 31.71
N ASP A 9 -18.02 -5.14 32.55
CA ASP A 9 -17.39 -3.90 32.13
C ASP A 9 -15.87 -4.02 32.18
N MET A 10 -15.28 -4.53 31.09
CA MET A 10 -13.84 -4.36 30.78
C MET A 10 -13.68 -3.64 29.43
N PRO A 11 -13.91 -2.32 29.38
CA PRO A 11 -13.88 -1.53 28.15
C PRO A 11 -12.54 -1.66 27.41
N GLU A 12 -11.43 -1.71 28.15
CA GLU A 12 -10.06 -1.82 27.62
C GLU A 12 -9.85 -3.14 26.85
N LEU A 13 -10.41 -4.26 27.34
CA LEU A 13 -10.32 -5.53 26.64
C LEU A 13 -11.26 -5.57 25.44
N MET A 14 -12.44 -4.97 25.55
CA MET A 14 -13.40 -4.90 24.45
C MET A 14 -12.88 -4.01 23.32
N GLU A 15 -12.28 -2.86 23.66
CA GLU A 15 -11.61 -1.97 22.72
C GLU A 15 -10.47 -2.71 22.01
N ASN A 16 -9.63 -3.45 22.74
CA ASN A 16 -8.60 -4.28 22.12
C ASN A 16 -9.20 -5.34 21.19
N ILE A 17 -10.28 -6.04 21.58
CA ILE A 17 -10.93 -7.05 20.73
C ILE A 17 -11.48 -6.39 19.46
N LEU A 18 -12.20 -5.27 19.59
CA LEU A 18 -12.82 -4.58 18.46
C LEU A 18 -11.80 -3.91 17.54
N ASN A 19 -10.69 -3.42 18.08
CA ASN A 19 -9.58 -2.87 17.28
C ASN A 19 -8.93 -3.93 16.36
N ASN A 20 -9.04 -5.21 16.70
CA ASN A 20 -8.61 -6.31 15.82
C ASN A 20 -9.58 -6.53 14.64
N LEU A 21 -10.76 -5.88 14.64
CA LEU A 21 -11.76 -5.95 13.57
C LEU A 21 -11.75 -4.71 12.67
N ASN A 22 -10.77 -3.82 12.77
CA ASN A 22 -10.73 -2.57 12.00
C ASN A 22 -10.83 -2.80 10.48
N ASP A 23 -10.28 -3.90 9.98
CA ASP A 23 -10.34 -4.27 8.56
C ASP A 23 -11.59 -5.09 8.18
N ASP A 24 -12.44 -5.45 9.15
CA ASP A 24 -13.70 -6.18 8.96
C ASP A 24 -14.91 -5.34 9.41
N ILE A 25 -15.27 -4.42 8.53
CA ILE A 25 -16.39 -3.48 8.68
C ILE A 25 -17.71 -4.21 8.95
N HIS A 26 -17.93 -5.38 8.34
CA HIS A 26 -19.19 -6.12 8.51
C HIS A 26 -19.32 -6.71 9.90
N SER A 27 -18.23 -7.29 10.42
CA SER A 27 -18.17 -7.74 11.81
C SER A 27 -18.29 -6.56 12.78
N LEU A 28 -17.61 -5.45 12.50
CA LEU A 28 -17.67 -4.25 13.33
C LEU A 28 -19.07 -3.62 13.34
N HIS A 29 -19.75 -3.57 12.20
CA HIS A 29 -21.15 -3.16 12.10
C HIS A 29 -22.06 -4.08 12.92
N SER A 30 -21.86 -5.40 12.83
CA SER A 30 -22.63 -6.37 13.63
C SER A 30 -22.43 -6.14 15.13
N CYS A 31 -21.22 -5.77 15.56
CA CYS A 31 -20.92 -5.40 16.94
C CYS A 31 -21.74 -4.19 17.41
N THR A 32 -22.05 -3.23 16.53
CA THR A 32 -22.88 -2.07 16.89
C THR A 32 -24.31 -2.44 17.30
N LEU A 33 -24.80 -3.61 16.87
CA LEU A 33 -26.17 -4.08 17.10
C LEU A 33 -26.31 -4.93 18.38
N VAL A 34 -25.19 -5.34 19.00
CA VAL A 34 -25.19 -6.26 20.15
C VAL A 34 -25.79 -5.61 21.39
N SER A 35 -25.29 -4.44 21.77
CA SER A 35 -25.76 -3.68 22.94
C SER A 35 -25.33 -2.22 22.87
N ARG A 36 -25.91 -1.36 23.72
CA ARG A 36 -25.50 0.06 23.82
C ARG A 36 -24.01 0.24 24.14
N HIS A 37 -23.44 -0.66 24.94
CA HIS A 37 -22.03 -0.57 25.31
C HIS A 37 -21.12 -0.89 24.11
N TRP A 38 -21.41 -1.99 23.40
CA TRP A 38 -20.69 -2.37 22.19
C TRP A 38 -20.83 -1.30 21.11
N CYS A 39 -22.04 -0.78 20.90
CA CYS A 39 -22.29 0.33 19.98
C CYS A 39 -21.41 1.56 20.26
N LYS A 40 -21.27 1.96 21.54
CA LYS A 40 -20.44 3.12 21.92
C LYS A 40 -18.95 2.96 21.62
N ILE A 41 -18.43 1.73 21.56
CA ILE A 41 -17.01 1.45 21.28
C ILE A 41 -16.82 1.18 19.78
N SER A 42 -17.73 0.44 19.15
CA SER A 42 -17.64 0.08 17.73
C SER A 42 -17.88 1.28 16.79
N ILE A 43 -18.77 2.22 17.14
CA ILE A 43 -19.09 3.36 16.26
C ILE A 43 -17.88 4.27 16.01
N PRO A 44 -17.11 4.70 17.03
CA PRO A 44 -15.89 5.48 16.81
C PRO A 44 -14.91 4.80 15.86
N ILE A 45 -14.70 3.49 16.03
CA ILE A 45 -13.80 2.68 15.19
C ILE A 45 -14.33 2.61 13.75
N LEU A 46 -15.63 2.34 13.58
CA LEU A 46 -16.28 2.23 12.27
C LEU A 46 -16.25 3.56 11.49
N TRP A 47 -16.26 4.68 12.20
CA TRP A 47 -16.27 6.02 11.64
C TRP A 47 -14.88 6.69 11.56
N GLU A 48 -13.79 5.94 11.75
CA GLU A 48 -12.44 6.47 11.58
C GLU A 48 -12.14 6.81 10.11
N GLU A 49 -12.64 6.02 9.15
CA GLU A 49 -12.35 6.16 7.72
C GLU A 49 -13.57 6.01 6.78
N PRO A 50 -14.68 6.74 7.03
CA PRO A 50 -15.98 6.50 6.41
C PRO A 50 -16.01 6.72 4.89
N PHE A 51 -15.06 7.51 4.35
CA PHE A 51 -15.02 7.86 2.92
C PHE A 51 -14.18 6.90 2.07
N LEU A 52 -13.49 5.91 2.65
CA LEU A 52 -12.68 4.98 1.87
C LEU A 52 -13.49 3.85 1.24
N PHE A 53 -14.67 3.55 1.78
CA PHE A 53 -15.48 2.41 1.34
C PHE A 53 -16.37 2.76 0.16
N GLU A 54 -16.41 1.88 -0.84
CA GLU A 54 -17.33 1.97 -1.98
C GLU A 54 -18.71 1.45 -1.56
N THR A 55 -19.36 2.19 -0.67
CA THR A 55 -20.75 1.94 -0.23
C THR A 55 -21.66 3.06 -0.72
N ARG A 56 -22.98 2.84 -0.68
CA ARG A 56 -23.93 3.93 -0.94
C ARG A 56 -23.69 5.05 0.08
N PRO A 57 -23.37 6.29 -0.33
CA PRO A 57 -22.87 7.34 0.56
C PRO A 57 -23.97 7.99 1.43
N LEU A 58 -25.05 7.28 1.74
CA LEU A 58 -26.16 7.75 2.59
C LEU A 58 -25.70 8.16 3.98
N PHE A 59 -24.58 7.62 4.45
CA PHE A 59 -23.98 8.00 5.73
C PHE A 59 -23.62 9.50 5.80
N ILE A 60 -23.42 10.18 4.66
CA ILE A 60 -23.13 11.62 4.61
C ILE A 60 -24.25 12.43 5.27
N SER A 61 -25.50 11.98 5.17
CA SER A 61 -26.65 12.64 5.79
C SER A 61 -26.50 12.79 7.31
N ASN A 62 -25.74 11.91 7.96
CA ASN A 62 -25.50 11.96 9.40
C ASN A 62 -24.74 13.22 9.84
N TYR A 63 -23.88 13.77 8.97
CA TYR A 63 -23.11 14.99 9.25
C TYR A 63 -23.96 16.27 9.19
N PHE A 64 -25.13 16.21 8.55
CA PHE A 64 -26.01 17.37 8.39
C PHE A 64 -27.09 17.47 9.48
N SER A 65 -27.12 16.52 10.42
CA SER A 65 -28.09 16.48 11.51
C SER A 65 -28.02 17.68 12.48
N SER A 66 -26.89 18.38 12.52
CA SER A 66 -26.64 19.55 13.38
C SER A 66 -26.64 20.89 12.62
N LEU A 67 -27.11 20.93 11.37
CA LEU A 67 -27.13 22.16 10.58
C LEU A 67 -28.12 23.20 11.13
N GLY A 68 -27.74 24.48 11.02
CA GLY A 68 -28.61 25.61 11.30
C GLY A 68 -29.65 25.85 10.20
N GLU A 69 -30.58 26.77 10.46
CA GLU A 69 -31.66 27.12 9.52
C GLU A 69 -31.12 27.62 8.17
N TYR A 70 -30.01 28.37 8.19
CA TYR A 70 -29.38 28.91 6.99
C TYR A 70 -28.78 27.82 6.10
N GLU A 71 -28.01 26.89 6.68
CA GLU A 71 -27.41 25.78 5.95
C GLU A 71 -28.49 24.82 5.40
N ASN A 72 -29.56 24.58 6.17
CA ASN A 72 -30.70 23.79 5.71
C ASN A 72 -31.42 24.45 4.53
N PHE A 73 -31.63 25.77 4.57
CA PHE A 73 -32.18 26.51 3.43
C PHE A 73 -31.27 26.41 2.21
N PHE A 74 -29.96 26.44 2.40
CA PHE A 74 -28.98 26.30 1.33
C PHE A 74 -29.03 24.90 0.68
N LEU A 75 -29.10 23.82 1.46
CA LEU A 75 -29.22 22.46 0.93
C LEU A 75 -30.47 22.27 0.07
N LYS A 76 -31.61 22.85 0.49
CA LYS A 76 -32.86 22.86 -0.31
C LYS A 76 -32.67 23.55 -1.66
N ARG A 77 -31.90 24.65 -1.72
CA ARG A 77 -31.57 25.34 -2.99
C ARG A 77 -30.69 24.49 -3.91
N CYS A 78 -29.87 23.61 -3.34
CA CYS A 78 -29.11 22.60 -4.08
C CYS A 78 -29.95 21.37 -4.47
N GLY A 79 -31.27 21.39 -4.28
CA GLY A 79 -32.18 20.30 -4.64
C GLY A 79 -32.29 19.19 -3.59
N ILE A 80 -31.63 19.33 -2.44
CA ILE A 80 -31.70 18.35 -1.35
C ILE A 80 -32.84 18.73 -0.43
N ASN A 81 -34.01 18.14 -0.68
CA ASN A 81 -35.23 18.35 0.10
C ASN A 81 -35.43 17.21 1.10
N GLU A 82 -34.42 16.93 1.91
CA GLU A 82 -34.46 15.92 2.96
C GLU A 82 -34.50 16.55 4.35
N GLU A 83 -35.16 15.86 5.27
CA GLU A 83 -35.10 16.18 6.69
C GLU A 83 -34.03 15.31 7.37
N PHE A 84 -32.96 15.94 7.86
CA PHE A 84 -31.89 15.24 8.54
C PHE A 84 -32.29 14.93 9.99
N SER A 85 -32.40 13.64 10.30
CA SER A 85 -32.69 13.17 11.65
C SER A 85 -31.54 13.46 12.60
N LYS A 86 -31.85 13.79 13.86
CA LYS A 86 -30.84 13.94 14.91
C LYS A 86 -30.07 12.63 15.11
N THR A 87 -28.75 12.72 15.11
CA THR A 87 -27.89 11.56 15.35
C THR A 87 -27.66 11.34 16.84
N LEU A 88 -27.43 10.07 17.22
CA LEU A 88 -27.07 9.71 18.59
C LEU A 88 -25.62 10.11 18.92
N PHE A 89 -24.76 10.14 17.90
CA PHE A 89 -23.34 10.44 18.02
C PHE A 89 -22.96 11.64 17.17
N ASP A 90 -21.89 12.33 17.59
CA ASP A 90 -21.18 13.30 16.77
C ASP A 90 -20.19 12.55 15.86
N TYR A 91 -20.72 12.03 14.75
CA TYR A 91 -19.97 11.21 13.81
C TYR A 91 -18.78 11.93 13.18
N ALA A 92 -18.85 13.26 13.04
CA ALA A 92 -17.76 14.05 12.44
C ALA A 92 -16.49 13.96 13.28
N ARG A 93 -16.63 13.99 14.61
CA ARG A 93 -15.53 13.97 15.57
C ARG A 93 -14.69 12.68 15.53
N PHE A 94 -15.26 11.57 15.05
CA PHE A 94 -14.56 10.29 14.98
C PHE A 94 -13.64 10.14 13.76
N LEU A 95 -13.69 11.07 12.80
CA LEU A 95 -12.86 11.02 11.60
C LEU A 95 -11.35 11.02 11.95
N LYS A 96 -10.64 10.00 11.47
CA LYS A 96 -9.17 9.84 11.60
C LYS A 96 -8.45 9.81 10.25
N VAL A 97 -9.11 9.31 9.20
CA VAL A 97 -8.53 9.16 7.87
C VAL A 97 -9.36 9.94 6.87
N LEU A 98 -8.71 10.84 6.15
CA LEU A 98 -9.38 11.62 5.11
C LEU A 98 -8.56 11.63 3.81
N ASN A 99 -9.19 11.18 2.74
CA ASN A 99 -8.69 11.33 1.37
C ASN A 99 -9.63 12.30 0.64
N LEU A 100 -9.12 13.45 0.21
CA LEU A 100 -9.98 14.49 -0.37
C LEU A 100 -10.61 14.11 -1.71
N TRP A 101 -9.94 13.26 -2.50
CA TRP A 101 -10.50 12.74 -3.75
C TRP A 101 -11.70 11.82 -3.45
N LYS A 102 -11.50 10.81 -2.61
CA LYS A 102 -12.57 9.88 -2.21
C LYS A 102 -13.70 10.59 -1.49
N PHE A 103 -13.40 11.57 -0.64
CA PHE A 103 -14.37 12.46 -0.01
C PHE A 103 -15.25 13.14 -1.05
N LYS A 104 -14.65 13.79 -2.05
CA LYS A 104 -15.36 14.47 -3.13
C LYS A 104 -16.22 13.51 -3.95
N CYS A 105 -15.69 12.35 -4.32
CA CYS A 105 -16.46 11.32 -5.04
C CYS A 105 -17.71 10.89 -4.24
N ASN A 106 -17.56 10.63 -2.94
CA ASN A 106 -18.68 10.26 -2.08
C ASN A 106 -19.74 11.38 -1.99
N VAL A 107 -19.31 12.65 -1.88
CA VAL A 107 -20.21 13.81 -1.90
C VAL A 107 -20.97 13.90 -3.23
N ASP A 108 -20.26 13.74 -4.36
CA ASP A 108 -20.88 13.77 -5.69
C ASP A 108 -21.92 12.66 -5.85
N ASP A 109 -21.59 11.45 -5.42
CA ASP A 109 -22.50 10.31 -5.51
C ASP A 109 -23.70 10.46 -4.56
N TRP A 110 -23.49 11.04 -3.37
CA TRP A 110 -24.59 11.36 -2.46
C TRP A 110 -25.55 12.40 -3.04
N ILE A 111 -25.04 13.46 -3.68
CA ILE A 111 -25.88 14.47 -4.36
C ILE A 111 -26.73 13.82 -5.46
N LYS A 112 -26.15 12.90 -6.25
CA LYS A 112 -26.86 12.19 -7.32
C LYS A 112 -28.04 11.37 -6.80
N LEU A 113 -28.01 10.89 -5.54
CA LEU A 113 -29.12 10.14 -4.94
C LEU A 113 -30.37 11.01 -4.76
N PHE A 114 -30.21 12.30 -4.48
CA PHE A 114 -31.32 13.24 -4.24
C PHE A 114 -31.74 14.01 -5.50
N ASN A 115 -30.80 14.22 -6.43
CA ASN A 115 -31.01 15.04 -7.63
C ASN A 115 -31.07 14.21 -8.93
N SER A 116 -32.09 13.33 -9.07
CA SER A 116 -32.23 12.47 -10.26
C SER A 116 -32.49 13.21 -11.58
N LYS A 117 -32.85 14.50 -11.53
CA LYS A 117 -33.21 15.33 -12.70
C LYS A 117 -32.16 16.37 -13.11
N SER A 118 -31.07 16.50 -12.37
CA SER A 118 -30.00 17.48 -12.66
C SER A 118 -28.75 16.74 -13.12
N HIS A 119 -28.45 16.83 -14.41
CA HIS A 119 -27.13 16.47 -14.92
C HIS A 119 -26.09 17.41 -14.29
N ASN A 120 -25.20 16.88 -13.47
CA ASN A 120 -23.92 17.48 -13.07
C ASN A 120 -23.94 18.99 -12.74
N ASP A 121 -24.71 19.44 -11.74
CA ASP A 121 -24.51 20.79 -11.22
C ASP A 121 -23.24 20.87 -10.36
N ILE A 122 -22.12 21.16 -11.04
CA ILE A 122 -20.78 21.39 -10.45
C ILE A 122 -20.86 22.39 -9.28
N THR A 123 -21.78 23.37 -9.36
CA THR A 123 -21.96 24.43 -8.36
C THR A 123 -22.46 23.86 -7.02
N SER A 124 -23.48 23.01 -7.08
CA SER A 124 -24.06 22.37 -5.88
C SER A 124 -23.03 21.46 -5.20
N SER A 125 -22.29 20.68 -5.99
CA SER A 125 -21.20 19.84 -5.49
C SER A 125 -20.11 20.64 -4.78
N TYR A 126 -19.61 21.71 -5.40
CA TYR A 126 -18.59 22.59 -4.81
C TYR A 126 -19.04 23.13 -3.45
N HIS A 127 -20.28 23.62 -3.34
CA HIS A 127 -20.77 24.21 -2.11
C HIS A 127 -21.00 23.18 -0.99
N ILE A 128 -21.59 22.02 -1.30
CA ILE A 128 -21.83 20.96 -0.32
C ILE A 128 -20.51 20.38 0.17
N THR A 129 -19.55 20.18 -0.74
CA THR A 129 -18.18 19.75 -0.39
C THR A 129 -17.55 20.70 0.62
N ASN A 130 -17.66 22.02 0.39
CA ASN A 130 -17.13 23.03 1.29
C ASN A 130 -17.87 23.06 2.65
N LEU A 131 -19.19 22.97 2.64
CA LEU A 131 -19.99 22.95 3.87
C LEU A 131 -19.62 21.72 4.73
N LEU A 132 -19.63 20.54 4.13
CA LEU A 132 -19.32 19.30 4.84
C LEU A 132 -17.88 19.32 5.37
N PHE A 133 -16.93 19.78 4.56
CA PHE A 133 -15.55 19.85 5.00
C PHE A 133 -15.33 20.84 6.16
N LYS A 134 -16.04 21.97 6.15
CA LYS A 134 -16.08 22.91 7.28
C LYS A 134 -16.57 22.23 8.56
N LEU A 135 -17.69 21.49 8.49
CA LEU A 135 -18.23 20.75 9.63
C LEU A 135 -17.23 19.74 10.20
N LEU A 136 -16.51 19.02 9.32
CA LEU A 136 -15.47 18.08 9.74
C LEU A 136 -14.35 18.79 10.52
N ILE A 137 -13.90 19.95 10.04
CA ILE A 137 -12.89 20.75 10.74
C ILE A 137 -13.43 21.23 12.10
N GLU A 138 -14.66 21.72 12.16
CA GLU A 138 -15.23 22.32 13.37
C GLU A 138 -15.69 21.28 14.42
N SER A 139 -15.80 20.00 14.05
CA SER A 139 -16.26 18.91 14.92
C SER A 139 -15.31 18.53 16.08
N GLY A 140 -14.07 19.03 16.06
CA GLY A 140 -13.03 18.59 17.00
C GLY A 140 -12.40 17.24 16.62
N ALA A 141 -12.59 16.78 15.38
CA ALA A 141 -11.84 15.66 14.82
C ALA A 141 -10.32 15.91 14.82
N ILE A 142 -9.55 14.82 14.86
CA ILE A 142 -8.08 14.85 14.85
C ILE A 142 -7.61 13.79 13.86
N LEU A 143 -7.03 14.23 12.74
CA LEU A 143 -6.59 13.33 11.67
C LEU A 143 -5.28 12.62 12.01
N LEU A 144 -5.21 11.34 11.65
CA LEU A 144 -4.01 10.50 11.70
C LEU A 144 -3.42 10.28 10.29
N LYS A 145 -4.28 10.16 9.28
CA LYS A 145 -3.90 9.99 7.87
C LYS A 145 -4.64 10.97 6.99
N PHE A 146 -3.90 11.69 6.17
CA PHE A 146 -4.45 12.70 5.28
C PHE A 146 -3.87 12.54 3.87
N SER A 147 -4.75 12.49 2.88
CA SER A 147 -4.37 12.43 1.47
C SER A 147 -4.97 13.62 0.74
N LEU A 148 -4.09 14.52 0.34
CA LEU A 148 -4.37 15.64 -0.54
C LEU A 148 -4.32 15.18 -1.99
N CYS A 149 -5.36 15.50 -2.75
CA CYS A 149 -5.40 15.28 -4.19
C CYS A 149 -5.85 16.57 -4.85
N PHE A 150 -4.99 17.20 -5.64
CA PHE A 150 -5.33 18.44 -6.33
C PHE A 150 -5.88 18.13 -7.72
N SER A 151 -7.18 18.38 -7.87
CA SER A 151 -7.89 18.39 -9.15
C SER A 151 -8.62 19.71 -9.31
N LYS A 152 -8.86 20.17 -10.55
CA LYS A 152 -9.69 21.36 -10.81
C LYS A 152 -11.10 21.26 -10.22
N SER A 153 -11.59 20.03 -10.03
CA SER A 153 -12.90 19.76 -9.43
C SER A 153 -12.94 19.91 -7.90
N LEU A 154 -11.79 20.08 -7.24
CA LEU A 154 -11.67 20.16 -5.79
C LEU A 154 -11.13 21.53 -5.35
N GLU A 155 -12.03 22.50 -5.28
CA GLU A 155 -11.73 23.84 -4.80
C GLU A 155 -12.37 24.11 -3.43
N PHE A 156 -11.65 24.85 -2.58
CA PHE A 156 -12.11 25.21 -1.24
C PHE A 156 -12.18 26.74 -1.07
N LYS A 157 -13.25 27.20 -0.42
CA LYS A 157 -13.48 28.60 -0.09
C LYS A 157 -12.47 29.08 0.95
N PRO A 158 -12.10 30.37 0.97
CA PRO A 158 -11.21 30.95 1.99
C PRO A 158 -11.63 30.67 3.44
N VAL A 159 -12.95 30.56 3.71
CA VAL A 159 -13.49 30.24 5.04
C VAL A 159 -12.98 28.89 5.59
N ILE A 160 -12.64 27.94 4.73
CA ILE A 160 -12.06 26.65 5.12
C ILE A 160 -10.70 26.86 5.75
N PHE A 161 -9.83 27.65 5.12
CA PHE A 161 -8.49 27.94 5.62
C PHE A 161 -8.52 28.79 6.89
N TYR A 162 -9.52 29.66 7.04
CA TYR A 162 -9.78 30.33 8.31
C TYR A 162 -10.14 29.33 9.41
N SER A 163 -11.04 28.39 9.13
CA SER A 163 -11.46 27.34 10.08
C SER A 163 -10.30 26.43 10.48
N LEU A 164 -9.45 26.04 9.53
CA LEU A 164 -8.21 25.29 9.77
C LEU A 164 -7.21 26.07 10.63
N GLY A 165 -7.14 27.39 10.45
CA GLY A 165 -6.32 28.26 11.29
C GLY A 165 -6.82 28.38 12.73
N GLN A 166 -8.13 28.24 12.96
CA GLN A 166 -8.72 28.25 14.31
C GLN A 166 -8.63 26.87 15.00
N ASN A 167 -8.71 25.78 14.23
CA ASN A 167 -8.62 24.43 14.75
C ASN A 167 -7.27 23.76 14.42
N GLU A 168 -6.23 24.15 15.15
CA GLU A 168 -4.88 23.58 15.02
C GLU A 168 -4.84 22.07 15.36
N GLN A 169 -5.78 21.58 16.20
CA GLN A 169 -5.84 20.18 16.60
C GLN A 169 -6.13 19.25 15.43
N PHE A 170 -6.88 19.72 14.42
CA PHE A 170 -7.32 18.92 13.28
C PHE A 170 -6.16 18.22 12.54
N PHE A 171 -5.00 18.89 12.45
CA PHE A 171 -3.79 18.35 11.81
C PHE A 171 -2.68 17.92 12.78
N SER A 172 -2.83 18.19 14.08
CA SER A 172 -1.77 18.06 15.09
C SER A 172 -1.20 16.64 15.29
N GLN A 173 -1.91 15.59 14.85
CA GLN A 173 -1.51 14.19 15.01
C GLN A 173 -1.38 13.45 13.67
N ILE A 174 -1.29 14.16 12.54
CA ILE A 174 -1.07 13.51 11.25
C ILE A 174 0.27 12.76 11.28
N GLN A 175 0.21 11.46 11.06
CA GLN A 175 1.37 10.57 10.95
C GLN A 175 1.63 10.14 9.51
N HIS A 176 0.57 10.11 8.68
CA HIS A 176 0.67 9.72 7.28
C HIS A 176 0.12 10.84 6.39
N LEU A 177 0.99 11.46 5.61
CA LEU A 177 0.61 12.48 4.63
C LEU A 177 0.90 11.98 3.22
N SER A 178 -0.12 11.98 2.38
CA SER A 178 0.01 11.73 0.94
C SER A 178 -0.36 12.98 0.17
N PHE A 179 0.50 13.39 -0.74
CA PHE A 179 0.30 14.51 -1.63
C PHE A 179 0.24 13.99 -3.06
N VAL A 180 -0.92 14.12 -3.72
CA VAL A 180 -1.16 13.67 -5.09
C VAL A 180 -1.50 14.87 -5.95
N LEU A 181 -0.75 15.03 -7.02
CA LEU A 181 -0.85 16.12 -7.97
C LEU A 181 -1.40 15.58 -9.29
N VAL A 182 -2.64 15.92 -9.64
CA VAL A 182 -3.31 15.41 -10.86
C VAL A 182 -3.53 16.52 -11.86
N ASP A 183 -4.24 17.59 -11.46
CA ASP A 183 -4.40 18.82 -12.24
C ASP A 183 -3.93 20.01 -11.43
N LEU A 184 -3.04 20.84 -11.99
CA LEU A 184 -2.48 21.97 -11.27
C LEU A 184 -3.51 23.08 -11.01
N ASN A 185 -4.00 23.14 -9.78
CA ASN A 185 -4.32 24.40 -9.11
C ASN A 185 -3.21 24.69 -8.09
N ILE A 186 -2.09 25.26 -8.56
CA ILE A 186 -0.90 25.54 -7.74
C ILE A 186 -1.23 26.45 -6.55
N GLU A 187 -2.10 27.43 -6.74
CA GLU A 187 -2.47 28.39 -5.69
C GLU A 187 -3.19 27.69 -4.53
N SER A 188 -4.19 26.88 -4.85
CA SER A 188 -4.90 26.04 -3.86
C SER A 188 -3.92 25.10 -3.17
N ALA A 189 -3.10 24.38 -3.94
CA ALA A 189 -2.14 23.43 -3.40
C ALA A 189 -1.10 24.09 -2.48
N THR A 190 -0.60 25.26 -2.86
CA THR A 190 0.33 26.04 -2.04
C THR A 190 -0.34 26.52 -0.75
N THR A 191 -1.60 26.97 -0.82
CA THR A 191 -2.36 27.40 0.36
C THR A 191 -2.55 26.24 1.35
N TRP A 192 -2.88 25.06 0.84
CA TRP A 192 -2.98 23.83 1.61
C TRP A 192 -1.67 23.43 2.28
N LEU A 193 -0.56 23.40 1.53
CA LEU A 193 0.74 23.07 2.09
C LEU A 193 1.17 24.07 3.16
N ARG A 194 0.89 25.38 2.97
CA ARG A 194 1.16 26.40 4.00
C ARG A 194 0.32 26.20 5.25
N ALA A 195 -0.94 25.79 5.13
CA ALA A 195 -1.79 25.49 6.27
C ALA A 195 -1.27 24.27 7.06
N LEU A 196 -0.88 23.20 6.36
CA LEU A 196 -0.28 22.01 6.98
C LEU A 196 1.08 22.31 7.64
N ALA A 197 1.94 23.06 6.95
CA ALA A 197 3.28 23.41 7.41
C ALA A 197 3.30 24.04 8.82
N LYS A 198 2.23 24.75 9.21
CA LYS A 198 2.14 25.38 10.53
C LYS A 198 1.94 24.40 11.67
N ASN A 199 1.21 23.31 11.43
CA ASN A 199 0.61 22.49 12.49
C ASN A 199 1.14 21.05 12.52
N VAL A 200 1.97 20.66 11.54
CA VAL A 200 2.37 19.26 11.37
C VAL A 200 3.87 19.06 11.55
N THR A 201 4.25 18.41 12.66
CA THR A 201 5.63 18.03 13.00
C THR A 201 5.81 16.52 13.20
N LYS A 202 4.72 15.74 13.17
CA LYS A 202 4.68 14.32 13.55
C LYS A 202 4.51 13.36 12.38
N ILE A 203 4.70 13.81 11.14
CA ILE A 203 4.60 12.92 9.97
C ILE A 203 5.73 11.89 10.04
N ARG A 204 5.34 10.62 10.03
CA ARG A 204 6.22 9.45 9.96
C ARG A 204 6.29 8.89 8.55
N THR A 205 5.24 9.06 7.76
CA THR A 205 5.18 8.64 6.36
C THR A 205 4.73 9.79 5.47
N LEU A 206 5.60 10.15 4.54
CA LEU A 206 5.33 11.19 3.55
C LEU A 206 5.39 10.59 2.15
N LYS A 207 4.30 10.71 1.39
CA LYS A 207 4.22 10.31 -0.01
C LYS A 207 3.97 11.55 -0.88
N PHE A 208 4.75 11.70 -1.94
CA PHE A 208 4.51 12.63 -3.02
C PHE A 208 4.28 11.85 -4.32
N CYS A 209 3.18 12.13 -5.00
CA CYS A 209 2.81 11.50 -6.25
C CYS A 209 2.45 12.59 -7.25
N GLU A 210 3.17 12.63 -8.36
CA GLU A 210 2.76 13.33 -9.55
C GLU A 210 1.97 12.36 -10.43
N VAL A 211 0.91 12.83 -11.08
CA VAL A 211 0.10 12.05 -12.03
C VAL A 211 -0.05 12.89 -13.28
N GLU A 212 0.29 12.33 -14.44
CA GLU A 212 0.05 12.99 -15.72
C GLU A 212 -1.46 12.97 -16.04
N TYR A 213 -2.02 14.14 -16.31
CA TYR A 213 -3.39 14.29 -16.76
C TYR A 213 -3.43 15.10 -18.07
N ASN A 214 -3.95 14.48 -19.13
CA ASN A 214 -4.18 15.09 -20.44
C ASN A 214 -2.94 15.65 -21.18
N GLY A 215 -1.73 15.18 -20.88
CA GLY A 215 -0.50 15.56 -21.59
C GLY A 215 -0.12 17.05 -21.48
N HIS A 216 -0.74 17.78 -20.55
CA HIS A 216 -0.42 19.18 -20.30
C HIS A 216 0.85 19.28 -19.44
N VAL A 217 1.92 19.75 -20.08
CA VAL A 217 3.19 20.02 -19.41
C VAL A 217 3.12 21.39 -18.73
N HIS A 218 3.20 21.40 -17.41
CA HIS A 218 3.31 22.65 -16.66
C HIS A 218 4.76 23.10 -16.54
N HIS A 219 5.01 24.40 -16.63
CA HIS A 219 6.36 24.93 -16.50
C HIS A 219 6.84 24.82 -15.05
N VAL A 220 8.05 24.29 -14.88
CA VAL A 220 8.73 24.09 -13.57
C VAL A 220 8.72 25.35 -12.68
N ASN A 221 8.83 26.54 -13.27
CA ASN A 221 8.86 27.79 -12.50
C ASN A 221 7.55 28.05 -11.74
N ASP A 222 6.43 27.58 -12.26
CA ASP A 222 5.13 27.74 -11.61
C ASP A 222 5.02 26.82 -10.37
N MET A 223 5.82 25.75 -10.32
CA MET A 223 5.81 24.75 -9.25
C MET A 223 6.72 25.09 -8.07
N LEU A 224 7.62 26.07 -8.20
CA LEU A 224 8.60 26.39 -7.14
C LEU A 224 7.96 26.74 -5.78
N PRO A 225 6.87 27.53 -5.68
CA PRO A 225 6.24 27.82 -4.39
C PRO A 225 5.68 26.57 -3.68
N LEU A 226 5.15 25.64 -4.47
CA LEU A 226 4.66 24.36 -3.98
C LEU A 226 5.82 23.52 -3.45
N ILE A 227 6.88 23.38 -4.25
CA ILE A 227 8.09 22.63 -3.91
C ILE A 227 8.72 23.18 -2.64
N HIS A 228 8.87 24.49 -2.50
CA HIS A 228 9.40 25.12 -1.29
C HIS A 228 8.55 24.83 -0.06
N SER A 229 7.22 24.85 -0.19
CA SER A 229 6.31 24.53 0.91
C SER A 229 6.41 23.05 1.29
N PHE A 230 6.57 22.15 0.32
CA PHE A 230 6.78 20.73 0.56
C PHE A 230 8.14 20.43 1.23
N ILE A 231 9.21 21.09 0.78
CA ILE A 231 10.54 21.02 1.41
C ILE A 231 10.48 21.48 2.86
N TYR A 232 9.74 22.56 3.15
CA TYR A 232 9.56 23.03 4.52
C TYR A 232 8.88 21.95 5.38
N ILE A 233 7.83 21.30 4.88
CA ILE A 233 7.18 20.19 5.57
C ILE A 233 8.18 19.08 5.86
N ILE A 234 9.00 18.64 4.88
CA ILE A 234 10.02 17.60 5.12
C ILE A 234 10.95 18.01 6.29
N LYS A 235 11.44 19.25 6.26
CA LYS A 235 12.40 19.75 7.25
C LYS A 235 11.80 19.96 8.65
N SER A 236 10.50 20.22 8.75
CA SER A 236 9.83 20.48 10.02
C SER A 236 9.44 19.21 10.79
N GLN A 237 9.63 18.01 10.21
CA GLN A 237 9.25 16.77 10.88
C GLN A 237 10.27 16.37 11.94
N GLU A 238 9.76 15.87 13.07
CA GLU A 238 10.57 15.39 14.19
C GLU A 238 11.22 14.03 13.88
N GLN A 239 10.46 13.12 13.25
CA GLN A 239 10.89 11.75 12.96
C GLN A 239 10.24 11.19 11.68
N LEU A 240 10.60 11.73 10.52
CA LEU A 240 10.17 11.13 9.26
C LEU A 240 10.87 9.78 9.08
N ARG A 241 10.08 8.69 8.94
CA ARG A 241 10.58 7.32 8.82
C ARG A 241 10.50 6.77 7.40
N LYS A 242 9.43 7.13 6.68
CA LYS A 242 9.19 6.67 5.32
C LYS A 242 8.97 7.85 4.40
N PHE A 243 9.75 7.90 3.32
CA PHE A 243 9.55 8.83 2.24
C PHE A 243 9.29 8.06 0.94
N SER A 244 8.29 8.50 0.18
CA SER A 244 7.96 7.89 -1.11
C SER A 244 7.70 8.94 -2.16
N LEU A 245 8.34 8.79 -3.31
CA LEU A 245 8.23 9.72 -4.43
C LEU A 245 7.86 8.96 -5.70
N PHE A 246 6.75 9.36 -6.31
CA PHE A 246 6.23 8.77 -7.54
C PHE A 246 6.18 9.87 -8.60
N GLY A 247 6.95 9.72 -9.67
CA GLY A 247 7.00 10.65 -10.80
C GLY A 247 6.23 10.09 -11.99
N VAL A 248 5.76 10.97 -12.89
CA VAL A 248 5.22 10.53 -14.18
C VAL A 248 6.02 11.09 -15.36
N SER A 249 6.59 12.30 -15.25
CA SER A 249 7.48 12.82 -16.30
C SER A 249 8.09 14.20 -16.01
N TYR A 250 7.65 14.96 -15.00
CA TYR A 250 7.95 16.40 -14.93
C TYR A 250 8.91 16.84 -13.81
N ILE A 251 9.15 16.01 -12.78
CA ILE A 251 10.30 16.20 -11.89
C ILE A 251 11.58 15.77 -12.61
N ILE A 252 11.98 16.53 -13.63
CA ILE A 252 13.28 16.39 -14.30
C ILE A 252 14.40 16.82 -13.34
N LYS A 253 14.07 17.64 -12.33
CA LYS A 253 14.94 18.06 -11.22
C LYS A 253 14.13 18.03 -9.93
N PHE A 254 14.63 17.41 -8.86
CA PHE A 254 13.92 17.35 -7.58
C PHE A 254 13.90 18.67 -6.82
N HIS A 255 14.62 19.68 -7.30
CA HIS A 255 14.61 21.05 -6.78
C HIS A 255 14.85 21.12 -5.26
N GLY A 256 15.65 20.21 -4.71
CA GLY A 256 15.97 20.15 -3.29
C GLY A 256 14.99 19.33 -2.46
N ILE A 257 13.96 18.69 -3.03
CA ILE A 257 13.06 17.77 -2.30
C ILE A 257 13.87 16.62 -1.70
N ILE A 258 14.75 16.01 -2.49
CA ILE A 258 15.58 14.89 -2.01
C ILE A 258 16.61 15.43 -1.02
N SER A 259 17.29 16.54 -1.34
CA SER A 259 18.23 17.19 -0.40
C SER A 259 17.61 17.53 0.96
N ALA A 260 16.30 17.85 1.01
CA ALA A 260 15.62 18.15 2.27
C ALA A 260 15.61 16.96 3.26
N LEU A 261 15.72 15.73 2.76
CA LEU A 261 15.79 14.51 3.58
C LEU A 261 17.04 14.47 4.47
N GLU A 262 18.06 15.31 4.22
CA GLU A 262 19.20 15.44 5.14
C GLU A 262 18.76 15.78 6.58
N SER A 263 17.69 16.58 6.71
CA SER A 263 17.11 16.91 8.01
C SER A 263 16.60 15.68 8.77
N GLN A 264 16.32 14.59 8.06
CA GLN A 264 15.72 13.35 8.56
C GLN A 264 16.73 12.19 8.61
N LYS A 265 18.02 12.47 8.48
CA LYS A 265 19.11 11.47 8.40
C LYS A 265 19.19 10.48 9.57
N ASN A 266 18.65 10.82 10.74
CA ASN A 266 18.65 9.97 11.92
C ASN A 266 17.33 9.20 12.11
N SER A 267 16.31 9.46 11.31
CA SER A 267 14.98 8.84 11.46
C SER A 267 14.51 8.08 10.22
N LEU A 268 15.00 8.44 9.03
CA LEU A 268 14.58 7.83 7.77
C LEU A 268 15.01 6.36 7.73
N GLN A 269 14.03 5.48 7.53
CA GLN A 269 14.14 4.02 7.52
C GLN A 269 13.80 3.41 6.16
N GLU A 270 12.85 4.01 5.45
CA GLU A 270 12.40 3.56 4.14
C GLU A 270 12.42 4.70 3.12
N PHE A 271 13.06 4.44 1.99
CA PHE A 271 13.04 5.31 0.83
C PHE A 271 12.47 4.56 -0.37
N ARG A 272 11.36 5.07 -0.93
CA ARG A 272 10.73 4.52 -2.13
C ARG A 272 10.73 5.55 -3.24
N ILE A 273 11.14 5.13 -4.43
CA ILE A 273 11.06 5.93 -5.64
C ILE A 273 10.46 5.13 -6.78
N ASP A 274 9.64 5.80 -7.58
CA ASP A 274 8.90 5.19 -8.67
C ASP A 274 8.85 6.15 -9.87
N ASN A 275 9.23 5.66 -11.05
CA ASN A 275 9.17 6.36 -12.33
C ASN A 275 9.75 7.80 -12.29
N CYS A 276 10.96 7.92 -11.75
CA CYS A 276 11.70 9.17 -11.59
C CYS A 276 13.05 9.15 -12.34
N ASN A 277 13.67 10.31 -12.51
CA ASN A 277 15.02 10.46 -13.07
C ASN A 277 16.10 10.63 -11.98
N PHE A 278 17.36 10.31 -12.29
CA PHE A 278 18.44 10.45 -11.31
C PHE A 278 18.86 11.91 -11.13
N SER A 279 19.23 12.28 -9.92
CA SER A 279 19.82 13.58 -9.57
C SER A 279 21.00 13.40 -8.61
N ALA A 280 21.96 14.34 -8.62
CA ALA A 280 23.01 14.37 -7.61
C ALA A 280 22.46 14.49 -6.18
N GLU A 281 21.22 14.97 -6.02
CA GLU A 281 20.57 15.08 -4.70
C GLU A 281 20.46 13.75 -3.95
N PHE A 282 20.45 12.59 -4.64
CA PHE A 282 20.39 11.27 -3.98
C PHE A 282 21.63 10.97 -3.11
N GLU A 283 22.73 11.69 -3.30
CA GLU A 283 23.92 11.55 -2.44
C GLU A 283 23.61 11.83 -0.97
N VAL A 284 22.61 12.67 -0.69
CA VAL A 284 22.16 12.97 0.67
C VAL A 284 21.69 11.74 1.44
N LEU A 285 21.19 10.73 0.71
CA LEU A 285 20.70 9.52 1.33
C LEU A 285 21.85 8.82 2.06
N ASN A 286 23.13 8.96 1.63
CA ASN A 286 24.31 8.35 2.28
C ASN A 286 24.48 8.79 3.73
N ASN A 287 23.93 9.94 4.08
CA ASN A 287 23.95 10.45 5.45
C ASN A 287 22.89 9.79 6.35
N CYS A 288 21.91 9.09 5.76
CA CYS A 288 20.79 8.44 6.45
C CYS A 288 21.22 7.11 7.08
N LYS A 289 21.60 7.16 8.36
CA LYS A 289 22.24 6.03 9.08
C LYS A 289 21.30 4.85 9.36
N ASN A 290 19.99 5.11 9.41
CA ASN A 290 18.96 4.14 9.76
C ASN A 290 18.18 3.66 8.53
N LEU A 291 18.63 3.98 7.32
CA LEU A 291 17.97 3.55 6.09
C LEU A 291 18.17 2.05 5.90
N GLU A 292 17.08 1.28 6.04
CA GLU A 292 17.07 -0.17 5.99
C GLU A 292 16.35 -0.72 4.74
N ILE A 293 15.39 0.05 4.22
CA ILE A 293 14.52 -0.38 3.12
C ILE A 293 14.68 0.59 1.94
N LEU A 294 15.06 0.03 0.80
CA LEU A 294 15.16 0.76 -0.46
C LEU A 294 14.25 0.10 -1.50
N ARG A 295 13.33 0.90 -2.06
CA ARG A 295 12.43 0.46 -3.14
C ARG A 295 12.59 1.38 -4.34
N ILE A 296 12.95 0.83 -5.49
CA ILE A 296 13.17 1.57 -6.73
C ILE A 296 12.35 0.89 -7.83
N MET A 297 11.47 1.65 -8.47
CA MET A 297 10.55 1.13 -9.49
C MET A 297 10.64 1.98 -10.76
N TYR A 298 10.77 1.36 -11.92
CA TYR A 298 10.77 2.01 -13.24
C TYR A 298 11.78 3.18 -13.34
N CYS A 299 13.02 2.93 -12.93
CA CYS A 299 14.02 3.97 -12.68
C CYS A 299 15.38 3.59 -13.32
N ASN A 300 15.37 2.95 -14.48
CA ASN A 300 16.53 2.28 -15.05
C ASN A 300 17.79 3.16 -15.22
N PRO A 301 17.67 4.43 -15.70
CA PRO A 301 18.82 5.33 -15.78
C PRO A 301 19.41 5.70 -14.40
N ILE A 302 18.65 5.46 -13.33
CA ILE A 302 19.05 5.73 -11.95
C ILE A 302 19.92 4.60 -11.38
N LEU A 303 19.66 3.34 -11.72
CA LEU A 303 20.34 2.19 -11.12
C LEU A 303 21.86 2.23 -11.33
N SER A 304 22.32 2.61 -12.52
CA SER A 304 23.75 2.73 -12.86
C SER A 304 24.47 3.86 -12.14
N LYS A 305 23.74 4.90 -11.70
CA LYS A 305 24.30 6.03 -10.96
C LYS A 305 24.20 5.82 -9.46
N LEU A 306 23.11 5.19 -9.00
CA LEU A 306 22.94 4.82 -7.62
C LEU A 306 23.94 3.75 -7.18
N SER A 307 24.36 2.81 -8.05
CA SER A 307 25.40 1.85 -7.71
C SER A 307 26.69 2.51 -7.20
N ASN A 308 27.01 3.72 -7.67
CA ASN A 308 28.16 4.50 -7.21
C ASN A 308 27.92 5.13 -5.84
N ILE A 309 26.67 5.47 -5.53
CA ILE A 309 26.28 6.23 -4.34
C ILE A 309 25.94 5.30 -3.17
N LEU A 310 25.33 4.15 -3.43
CA LEU A 310 24.79 3.28 -2.39
C LEU A 310 25.91 2.60 -1.58
N ASP A 311 26.24 3.13 -0.40
CA ASP A 311 27.07 2.46 0.62
C ASP A 311 26.22 2.12 1.86
N TYR A 312 24.98 1.71 1.63
CA TYR A 312 23.97 1.57 2.67
C TYR A 312 24.00 0.20 3.35
N LYS A 313 23.66 0.23 4.64
CA LYS A 313 23.32 -0.96 5.42
C LYS A 313 21.83 -1.32 5.25
N ILE A 314 21.40 -1.51 4.00
CA ILE A 314 20.02 -1.94 3.72
C ILE A 314 19.85 -3.42 4.03
N SER A 315 18.71 -3.77 4.62
CA SER A 315 18.25 -5.15 4.84
C SER A 315 17.22 -5.59 3.80
N THR A 316 16.57 -4.62 3.14
CA THR A 316 15.53 -4.86 2.12
C THR A 316 15.82 -4.05 0.87
N LEU A 317 15.89 -4.75 -0.26
CA LEU A 317 16.02 -4.17 -1.59
C LEU A 317 14.89 -4.67 -2.48
N GLU A 318 14.11 -3.73 -3.02
CA GLU A 318 13.08 -4.01 -4.02
C GLU A 318 13.33 -3.20 -5.29
N LEU A 319 13.44 -3.89 -6.41
CA LEU A 319 13.75 -3.33 -7.71
C LEU A 319 12.71 -3.82 -8.72
N THR A 320 12.00 -2.89 -9.35
CA THR A 320 11.11 -3.16 -10.48
C THR A 320 11.56 -2.35 -11.66
N ASP A 321 11.76 -2.93 -12.84
CA ASP A 321 12.13 -2.15 -14.02
C ASP A 321 11.85 -2.88 -15.33
N TYR A 322 11.97 -2.15 -16.44
CA TYR A 322 11.86 -2.70 -17.77
C TYR A 322 12.75 -1.95 -18.78
N PRO A 323 13.86 -2.53 -19.30
CA PRO A 323 14.52 -3.80 -18.91
C PRO A 323 15.31 -3.66 -17.59
N ILE A 324 15.95 -4.73 -17.10
CA ILE A 324 16.88 -4.62 -15.97
C ILE A 324 18.33 -4.72 -16.46
N ASP A 325 19.19 -3.77 -16.08
CA ASP A 325 20.66 -3.87 -16.24
C ASP A 325 21.30 -4.60 -15.03
N ALA A 326 21.68 -5.86 -15.25
CA ALA A 326 22.31 -6.70 -14.22
C ALA A 326 23.61 -6.12 -13.65
N ARG A 327 24.40 -5.38 -14.43
CA ARG A 327 25.70 -4.84 -13.98
C ARG A 327 25.54 -3.88 -12.83
N SER A 328 24.59 -2.97 -12.98
CA SER A 328 24.27 -1.95 -11.97
C SER A 328 23.80 -2.60 -10.67
N ILE A 329 22.95 -3.62 -10.76
CA ILE A 329 22.45 -4.36 -9.60
C ILE A 329 23.56 -5.17 -8.94
N ALA A 330 24.41 -5.85 -9.70
CA ALA A 330 25.52 -6.63 -9.16
C ALA A 330 26.46 -5.76 -8.30
N LEU A 331 26.69 -4.50 -8.68
CA LEU A 331 27.44 -3.54 -7.87
C LEU A 331 26.76 -3.20 -6.54
N ILE A 332 25.43 -3.05 -6.53
CA ILE A 332 24.64 -2.82 -5.31
C ILE A 332 24.74 -4.04 -4.39
N LEU A 333 24.54 -5.24 -4.95
CA LEU A 333 24.65 -6.49 -4.19
C LEU A 333 26.05 -6.70 -3.63
N LYS A 334 27.11 -6.31 -4.36
CA LYS A 334 28.48 -6.38 -3.84
C LYS A 334 28.69 -5.54 -2.58
N LYS A 335 28.02 -4.40 -2.46
CA LYS A 335 28.16 -3.49 -1.31
C LYS A 335 27.26 -3.86 -0.14
N SER A 336 25.98 -4.14 -0.41
CA SER A 336 24.96 -4.32 0.63
C SER A 336 24.49 -5.77 0.81
N GLY A 337 24.86 -6.68 -0.10
CA GLY A 337 24.29 -8.04 -0.19
C GLY A 337 24.41 -8.87 1.08
N VAL A 338 25.51 -8.71 1.84
CA VAL A 338 25.74 -9.47 3.07
C VAL A 338 24.70 -9.10 4.15
N LEU A 339 24.14 -7.89 4.12
CA LEU A 339 23.15 -7.41 5.08
C LEU A 339 21.71 -7.66 4.61
N LEU A 340 21.52 -7.96 3.33
CA LEU A 340 20.20 -8.19 2.77
C LEU A 340 19.55 -9.45 3.37
N GLN A 341 18.30 -9.27 3.79
CA GLN A 341 17.39 -10.33 4.23
C GLN A 341 16.22 -10.46 3.26
N ARG A 342 15.80 -9.36 2.62
CA ARG A 342 14.71 -9.35 1.66
C ARG A 342 15.18 -8.80 0.33
N LEU A 343 14.97 -9.58 -0.72
CA LEU A 343 15.35 -9.24 -2.09
C LEU A 343 14.16 -9.47 -3.01
N CYS A 344 13.71 -8.39 -3.65
CA CYS A 344 12.62 -8.39 -4.61
C CYS A 344 13.10 -7.84 -5.95
N PHE A 345 13.05 -8.67 -6.99
CA PHE A 345 13.27 -8.27 -8.38
C PHE A 345 12.00 -8.53 -9.18
N LYS A 346 11.47 -7.49 -9.81
CA LYS A 346 10.36 -7.61 -10.74
C LYS A 346 10.76 -7.05 -12.09
N SER A 347 10.99 -7.94 -13.05
CA SER A 347 11.14 -7.57 -14.45
C SER A 347 9.96 -8.11 -15.23
N ASP A 348 9.35 -7.26 -16.06
CA ASP A 348 8.28 -7.68 -16.96
C ASP A 348 8.83 -8.37 -18.22
N HIS A 349 10.13 -8.25 -18.52
CA HIS A 349 10.83 -8.91 -19.64
C HIS A 349 12.17 -9.53 -19.20
N GLU A 350 12.91 -10.12 -20.13
CA GLU A 350 14.22 -10.73 -19.89
C GLU A 350 15.24 -9.76 -19.29
N ILE A 351 16.07 -10.29 -18.40
CA ILE A 351 17.13 -9.54 -17.72
C ILE A 351 18.39 -9.56 -18.57
N ASN A 352 18.92 -8.38 -18.88
CA ASN A 352 20.18 -8.27 -19.61
C ASN A 352 21.32 -8.76 -18.72
N GLU A 353 22.16 -9.65 -19.26
CA GLU A 353 23.29 -10.26 -18.55
C GLU A 353 22.91 -11.01 -17.26
N GLU A 354 21.77 -11.69 -17.28
CA GLU A 354 21.26 -12.53 -16.17
C GLU A 354 22.34 -13.38 -15.46
N PRO A 355 23.29 -14.07 -16.15
CA PRO A 355 24.31 -14.87 -15.48
C PRO A 355 25.18 -14.08 -14.49
N LEU A 356 25.47 -12.79 -14.78
CA LEU A 356 26.21 -11.93 -13.86
C LEU A 356 25.40 -11.63 -12.60
N LEU A 357 24.09 -11.43 -12.75
CA LEU A 357 23.20 -11.20 -11.62
C LEU A 357 23.09 -12.45 -10.75
N ILE A 358 22.95 -13.64 -11.35
CA ILE A 358 22.95 -14.93 -10.64
C ILE A 358 24.25 -15.08 -9.82
N GLU A 359 25.40 -14.82 -10.44
CA GLU A 359 26.70 -14.92 -9.77
C GLU A 359 26.84 -13.91 -8.61
N ALA A 360 26.37 -12.67 -8.82
CA ALA A 360 26.38 -11.65 -7.78
C ALA A 360 25.47 -12.00 -6.60
N ILE A 361 24.26 -12.49 -6.86
CA ILE A 361 23.34 -12.94 -5.80
C ILE A 361 23.98 -14.10 -5.03
N LYS A 362 24.52 -15.11 -5.74
CA LYS A 362 25.20 -16.26 -5.13
C LYS A 362 26.36 -15.84 -4.23
N SER A 363 27.16 -14.88 -4.67
CA SER A 363 28.40 -14.49 -4.01
C SER A 363 28.18 -13.56 -2.83
N PHE A 364 27.20 -12.66 -2.90
CA PHE A 364 27.05 -11.57 -1.93
C PHE A 364 25.83 -11.70 -1.02
N CYS A 365 24.76 -12.39 -1.43
CA CYS A 365 23.48 -12.41 -0.71
C CYS A 365 23.32 -13.64 0.19
N THR A 366 24.12 -13.74 1.25
CA THR A 366 24.18 -14.96 2.10
C THR A 366 23.10 -15.05 3.18
N ASN A 367 22.39 -13.96 3.47
CA ASN A 367 21.44 -13.87 4.58
C ASN A 367 19.97 -13.73 4.17
N ILE A 368 19.65 -14.02 2.91
CA ILE A 368 18.30 -13.90 2.36
C ILE A 368 17.33 -14.85 3.07
N THR A 369 16.26 -14.27 3.61
CA THR A 369 15.11 -14.96 4.20
C THR A 369 13.86 -14.83 3.34
N CYS A 370 13.76 -13.80 2.51
CA CYS A 370 12.65 -13.58 1.59
C CYS A 370 13.17 -13.24 0.19
N LEU A 371 12.83 -14.07 -0.79
CA LEU A 371 13.18 -13.89 -2.19
C LEU A 371 11.93 -13.81 -3.04
N ARG A 372 11.79 -12.71 -3.79
CA ARG A 372 10.75 -12.53 -4.82
C ARG A 372 11.43 -12.18 -6.11
N ILE A 373 11.25 -12.99 -7.14
CA ILE A 373 11.93 -12.78 -8.41
C ILE A 373 10.96 -13.02 -9.56
N SER A 374 10.91 -12.10 -10.51
CA SER A 374 10.27 -12.28 -11.82
C SER A 374 11.23 -11.94 -12.97
N GLY A 375 11.08 -12.67 -14.08
CA GLY A 375 11.74 -12.37 -15.35
C GLY A 375 13.05 -13.13 -15.61
N PHE A 376 13.50 -13.95 -14.66
CA PHE A 376 14.65 -14.84 -14.87
C PHE A 376 14.30 -16.03 -15.76
N VAL A 377 15.24 -16.44 -16.61
CA VAL A 377 15.17 -17.70 -17.34
C VAL A 377 15.24 -18.87 -16.34
N PHE A 378 14.36 -19.87 -16.50
CA PHE A 378 14.37 -21.07 -15.65
C PHE A 378 15.52 -22.02 -16.02
N SER A 379 16.75 -21.56 -15.82
CA SER A 379 18.00 -22.28 -16.11
C SER A 379 18.42 -23.18 -14.93
N THR A 380 19.27 -24.17 -15.20
CA THR A 380 19.87 -25.01 -14.15
C THR A 380 20.70 -24.19 -13.16
N GLN A 381 21.40 -23.17 -13.64
CA GLN A 381 22.16 -22.23 -12.80
C GLN A 381 21.25 -21.47 -11.83
N PHE A 382 20.08 -21.02 -12.28
CA PHE A 382 19.10 -20.37 -11.42
C PHE A 382 18.53 -21.34 -10.38
N ILE A 383 18.25 -22.59 -10.76
CA ILE A 383 17.78 -23.63 -9.84
C ILE A 383 18.81 -23.91 -8.74
N GLU A 384 20.08 -24.07 -9.12
CA GLU A 384 21.19 -24.24 -8.18
C GLU A 384 21.34 -23.04 -7.23
N LEU A 385 21.15 -21.81 -7.72
CA LEU A 385 21.16 -20.61 -6.88
C LEU A 385 20.11 -20.71 -5.76
N ILE A 386 18.88 -21.10 -6.08
CA ILE A 386 17.81 -21.19 -5.08
C ILE A 386 18.15 -22.23 -4.00
N GLY A 387 18.68 -23.38 -4.40
CA GLY A 387 19.10 -24.45 -3.48
C GLY A 387 20.23 -24.04 -2.52
N ASN A 388 21.02 -23.03 -2.87
CA ASN A 388 22.15 -22.56 -2.04
C ASN A 388 21.72 -21.62 -0.89
N PHE A 389 20.48 -21.11 -0.86
CA PHE A 389 20.06 -20.22 0.21
C PHE A 389 19.74 -20.97 1.51
N GLN A 390 20.62 -20.87 2.49
CA GLN A 390 20.49 -21.60 3.75
C GLN A 390 19.42 -21.06 4.70
N LYS A 391 19.03 -19.78 4.56
CA LYS A 391 18.10 -19.08 5.47
C LYS A 391 16.76 -18.73 4.82
N LEU A 392 16.53 -19.17 3.58
CA LEU A 392 15.36 -18.78 2.80
C LEU A 392 14.09 -19.34 3.44
N GLN A 393 13.17 -18.48 3.81
CA GLN A 393 11.88 -18.82 4.44
C GLN A 393 10.70 -18.54 3.51
N PHE A 394 10.81 -17.54 2.64
CA PHE A 394 9.77 -17.15 1.68
C PHE A 394 10.34 -17.10 0.26
N LEU A 395 9.67 -17.78 -0.68
CA LEU A 395 10.03 -17.79 -2.10
C LEU A 395 8.81 -17.50 -2.97
N SER A 396 8.96 -16.56 -3.90
CA SER A 396 7.97 -16.25 -4.94
C SER A 396 8.69 -16.10 -6.27
N LEU A 397 8.28 -16.89 -7.28
CA LEU A 397 8.97 -16.94 -8.56
C LEU A 397 8.00 -16.82 -9.74
N TRP A 398 8.39 -15.99 -10.71
CA TRP A 398 7.85 -16.02 -12.07
C TRP A 398 9.01 -16.10 -13.07
N CYS A 399 9.17 -17.25 -13.73
CA CYS A 399 10.30 -17.50 -14.62
C CYS A 399 9.87 -17.54 -16.09
N ASN A 400 10.75 -17.08 -16.97
CA ASN A 400 10.60 -17.28 -18.41
C ASN A 400 10.98 -18.72 -18.77
N THR A 401 10.08 -19.40 -19.49
CA THR A 401 10.26 -20.78 -19.95
C THR A 401 10.07 -20.93 -21.46
N ASN A 402 9.98 -19.82 -22.21
CA ASN A 402 9.57 -19.83 -23.62
C ASN A 402 10.52 -20.65 -24.51
N ASP A 403 11.82 -20.65 -24.19
CA ASP A 403 12.85 -21.35 -24.97
C ASP A 403 13.20 -22.75 -24.44
N ILE A 404 12.42 -23.28 -23.49
CA ILE A 404 12.66 -24.60 -22.88
C ILE A 404 11.65 -25.61 -23.44
N SER A 405 12.15 -26.75 -23.94
CA SER A 405 11.27 -27.83 -24.41
C SER A 405 10.46 -28.43 -23.24
N ASP A 406 9.30 -29.01 -23.53
CA ASP A 406 8.41 -29.60 -22.53
C ASP A 406 9.11 -30.68 -21.67
N GLU A 407 9.93 -31.52 -22.30
CA GLU A 407 10.68 -32.58 -21.62
C GLU A 407 11.81 -32.04 -20.73
N GLU A 408 12.57 -31.06 -21.23
CA GLU A 408 13.62 -30.40 -20.45
C GLU A 408 13.02 -29.65 -19.25
N LEU A 409 11.88 -28.99 -19.45
CA LEU A 409 11.20 -28.24 -18.40
C LEU A 409 10.71 -29.18 -17.28
N LYS A 410 10.19 -30.37 -17.60
CA LYS A 410 9.83 -31.38 -16.59
C LYS A 410 11.04 -31.80 -15.76
N ILE A 411 12.18 -32.07 -16.40
CA ILE A 411 13.43 -32.45 -15.72
C ILE A 411 13.85 -31.34 -14.76
N ARG A 412 13.86 -30.09 -15.22
CA ARG A 412 14.22 -28.93 -14.39
C ARG A 412 13.26 -28.70 -13.23
N ILE A 413 11.96 -28.94 -13.42
CA ILE A 413 10.97 -28.82 -12.34
C ILE A 413 11.18 -29.89 -11.28
N ILE A 414 11.51 -31.13 -11.66
CA ILE A 414 11.86 -32.18 -10.70
C ILE A 414 13.09 -31.74 -9.89
N GLN A 415 14.17 -31.34 -10.56
CA GLN A 415 15.38 -30.83 -9.91
C GLN A 415 15.10 -29.66 -8.96
N PHE A 416 14.31 -28.69 -9.41
CA PHE A 416 13.91 -27.55 -8.59
C PHE A 416 13.13 -27.98 -7.34
N SER A 417 12.21 -28.94 -7.48
CA SER A 417 11.40 -29.43 -6.36
C SER A 417 12.22 -30.17 -5.31
N GLU A 418 13.27 -30.85 -5.73
CA GLU A 418 14.17 -31.63 -4.87
C GLU A 418 15.21 -30.75 -4.15
N ILE A 419 15.68 -29.67 -4.78
CA ILE A 419 16.77 -28.84 -4.26
C ILE A 419 16.31 -27.71 -3.32
N LEU A 420 14.99 -27.51 -3.16
CA LEU A 420 14.46 -26.44 -2.32
C LEU A 420 15.04 -26.49 -0.88
N PRO A 421 15.42 -25.35 -0.29
CA PRO A 421 15.98 -25.32 1.06
C PRO A 421 14.99 -25.84 2.11
N LEU A 422 15.47 -26.66 3.04
CA LEU A 422 14.64 -27.18 4.15
C LEU A 422 14.13 -26.08 5.11
N THR A 423 14.74 -24.90 5.08
CA THR A 423 14.32 -23.73 5.85
C THR A 423 13.13 -22.99 5.23
N LEU A 424 12.74 -23.35 4.00
CA LEU A 424 11.66 -22.72 3.29
C LEU A 424 10.31 -23.06 3.92
N GLU A 425 9.58 -22.03 4.35
CA GLU A 425 8.29 -22.17 5.01
C GLU A 425 7.12 -21.79 4.08
N TYR A 426 7.35 -20.88 3.13
CA TYR A 426 6.33 -20.30 2.26
C TYR A 426 6.81 -20.32 0.80
N ILE A 427 6.02 -20.91 -0.08
CA ILE A 427 6.27 -20.82 -1.53
C ILE A 427 5.02 -20.35 -2.28
N TYR A 428 5.23 -19.42 -3.20
CA TYR A 428 4.24 -18.97 -4.16
C TYR A 428 4.63 -19.42 -5.58
N LEU A 429 3.76 -20.26 -6.15
CA LEU A 429 3.88 -20.81 -7.48
C LEU A 429 2.88 -20.09 -8.40
N ASP A 430 3.39 -19.17 -9.20
CA ASP A 430 2.59 -18.41 -10.17
C ASP A 430 2.19 -19.29 -11.38
N SER A 431 1.41 -18.70 -12.27
CA SER A 431 0.86 -19.23 -13.52
C SER A 431 1.84 -19.95 -14.44
N TRP A 432 3.14 -19.61 -14.43
CA TRP A 432 4.14 -20.27 -15.29
C TRP A 432 4.31 -21.78 -14.98
N LEU A 433 4.03 -22.20 -13.74
CA LEU A 433 4.11 -23.60 -13.31
C LEU A 433 2.75 -24.34 -13.43
N ARG A 434 1.70 -23.69 -13.96
CA ARG A 434 0.33 -24.20 -13.97
C ARG A 434 0.21 -25.63 -14.54
N LYS A 435 0.89 -25.93 -15.65
CA LYS A 435 0.83 -27.25 -16.33
C LYS A 435 1.55 -28.36 -15.56
N TYR A 436 2.51 -28.00 -14.71
CA TYR A 436 3.45 -28.93 -14.06
C TYR A 436 3.33 -28.91 -12.54
N THR A 437 2.26 -28.31 -12.02
CA THR A 437 2.03 -28.18 -10.58
C THR A 437 2.00 -29.56 -9.90
N ASP A 438 1.41 -30.56 -10.55
CA ASP A 438 1.43 -31.95 -10.06
C ASP A 438 2.84 -32.54 -9.99
N ILE A 439 3.69 -32.28 -10.98
CA ILE A 439 5.09 -32.76 -10.99
C ILE A 439 5.85 -32.12 -9.83
N PHE A 440 5.69 -30.82 -9.63
CA PHE A 440 6.29 -30.13 -8.49
C PHE A 440 5.84 -30.73 -7.16
N LEU A 441 4.53 -30.87 -6.97
CA LEU A 441 3.95 -31.41 -5.74
C LEU A 441 4.36 -32.85 -5.50
N ASN A 442 4.55 -33.68 -6.53
CA ASN A 442 4.95 -35.06 -6.36
C ASN A 442 6.41 -35.24 -5.92
N ASN A 443 7.30 -34.30 -6.28
CA ASN A 443 8.73 -34.41 -6.00
C ASN A 443 9.21 -33.52 -4.84
N CYS A 444 8.44 -32.49 -4.47
CA CYS A 444 8.80 -31.60 -3.38
C CYS A 444 8.66 -32.30 -2.01
N ASN A 445 9.75 -32.30 -1.23
CA ASN A 445 9.79 -32.84 0.14
C ASN A 445 10.09 -31.77 1.20
N THR A 446 10.06 -30.49 0.80
CA THR A 446 10.33 -29.38 1.70
C THR A 446 9.19 -29.23 2.73
N PRO A 447 9.50 -29.04 4.03
CA PRO A 447 8.50 -28.95 5.10
C PRO A 447 7.78 -27.59 5.13
N LEU A 448 7.04 -27.28 4.06
CA LEU A 448 6.31 -26.02 3.91
C LEU A 448 5.22 -25.86 4.98
N LYS A 449 5.01 -24.63 5.43
CA LYS A 449 3.87 -24.21 6.28
C LYS A 449 2.74 -23.59 5.46
N LYS A 450 3.07 -22.94 4.35
CA LYS A 450 2.09 -22.36 3.43
C LYS A 450 2.50 -22.58 1.98
N LEU A 451 1.52 -23.00 1.19
CA LEU A 451 1.65 -23.18 -0.24
C LEU A 451 0.61 -22.31 -0.95
N SER A 452 1.05 -21.57 -1.95
CA SER A 452 0.16 -20.82 -2.81
C SER A 452 0.33 -21.28 -4.25
N ILE A 453 -0.77 -21.72 -4.85
CA ILE A 453 -0.81 -22.22 -6.24
C ILE A 453 -1.75 -21.37 -7.08
N TYR A 454 -1.46 -21.22 -8.37
CA TYR A 454 -2.26 -20.39 -9.26
C TYR A 454 -3.69 -20.93 -9.45
N GLU A 455 -3.86 -22.21 -9.77
CA GLU A 455 -5.16 -22.80 -10.09
C GLU A 455 -5.16 -24.33 -9.90
N ILE A 456 -6.31 -24.90 -9.52
CA ILE A 456 -6.60 -26.34 -9.58
C ILE A 456 -7.69 -26.53 -10.64
N TYR A 457 -7.32 -27.00 -11.84
CA TYR A 457 -8.24 -27.12 -12.97
C TYR A 457 -8.45 -28.57 -13.46
N ASN A 458 -7.75 -29.54 -12.86
CA ASN A 458 -7.91 -30.96 -13.19
C ASN A 458 -7.72 -31.84 -11.94
N GLU A 459 -8.21 -33.07 -12.03
CA GLU A 459 -8.14 -34.06 -10.95
C GLU A 459 -6.69 -34.49 -10.63
N LYS A 460 -5.78 -34.43 -11.61
CA LYS A 460 -4.37 -34.79 -11.44
C LYS A 460 -3.67 -33.87 -10.43
N ILE A 461 -3.84 -32.56 -10.58
CA ILE A 461 -3.28 -31.54 -9.68
C ILE A 461 -3.94 -31.64 -8.31
N PHE A 462 -5.26 -31.81 -8.27
CA PHE A 462 -6.00 -31.97 -7.02
C PHE A 462 -5.48 -33.15 -6.21
N LYS A 463 -5.35 -34.33 -6.84
CA LYS A 463 -4.83 -35.53 -6.20
C LYS A 463 -3.39 -35.35 -5.71
N ALA A 464 -2.52 -34.77 -6.54
CA ALA A 464 -1.14 -34.47 -6.16
C ALA A 464 -1.07 -33.53 -4.94
N LEU A 465 -1.98 -32.55 -4.84
CA LEU A 465 -2.06 -31.64 -3.70
C LEU A 465 -2.51 -32.35 -2.43
N VAL A 466 -3.53 -33.22 -2.50
CA VAL A 466 -3.97 -34.01 -1.35
C VAL A 466 -2.85 -34.93 -0.86
N GLU A 467 -2.18 -35.65 -1.78
CA GLU A 467 -1.04 -36.50 -1.46
C GLU A 467 0.13 -35.71 -0.86
N PHE A 468 0.39 -34.50 -1.38
CA PHE A 468 1.38 -33.58 -0.83
C PHE A 468 1.04 -33.16 0.61
N CYS A 469 -0.22 -32.79 0.88
CA CYS A 469 -0.67 -32.42 2.23
C CYS A 469 -0.46 -33.57 3.23
N ILE A 470 -0.84 -34.79 2.82
CA ILE A 470 -0.68 -36.00 3.63
C ILE A 470 0.80 -36.33 3.87
N ARG A 471 1.66 -36.17 2.84
CA ARG A 471 3.08 -36.49 2.91
C ARG A 471 3.85 -35.51 3.79
N ILE A 472 3.62 -34.20 3.62
CA ILE A 472 4.41 -33.14 4.27
C ILE A 472 4.00 -32.89 5.71
N LYS A 473 2.68 -32.94 6.02
CA LYS A 473 2.10 -32.78 7.37
C LYS A 473 2.38 -31.45 8.10
N THR A 474 3.34 -30.64 7.66
CA THR A 474 3.64 -29.31 8.23
C THR A 474 2.83 -28.19 7.60
N LEU A 475 2.08 -28.50 6.54
CA LEU A 475 1.34 -27.53 5.75
C LEU A 475 0.07 -27.09 6.49
N ASN A 476 0.03 -25.82 6.91
CA ASN A 476 -1.10 -25.25 7.65
C ASN A 476 -2.10 -24.56 6.72
N TYR A 477 -1.59 -23.92 5.65
CA TYR A 477 -2.40 -23.09 4.77
C TYR A 477 -2.14 -23.40 3.30
N VAL A 478 -3.22 -23.51 2.53
CA VAL A 478 -3.17 -23.49 1.07
C VAL A 478 -3.98 -22.30 0.56
N SER A 479 -3.38 -21.51 -0.33
CA SER A 479 -4.10 -20.48 -1.07
C SER A 479 -4.10 -20.81 -2.56
N VAL A 480 -5.25 -20.59 -3.21
CA VAL A 480 -5.44 -20.88 -4.63
C VAL A 480 -5.80 -19.59 -5.34
N GLY A 481 -5.00 -19.16 -6.32
CA GLY A 481 -5.19 -17.91 -7.07
C GLY A 481 -6.63 -17.73 -7.57
N ARG A 482 -7.15 -18.76 -8.23
CA ARG A 482 -8.54 -18.82 -8.69
C ARG A 482 -9.45 -19.54 -7.68
N TYR A 483 -9.38 -19.14 -6.42
CA TYR A 483 -10.14 -19.75 -5.31
C TYR A 483 -11.65 -19.84 -5.59
N LEU A 484 -12.22 -18.80 -6.19
CA LEU A 484 -13.65 -18.73 -6.50
C LEU A 484 -14.11 -19.75 -7.55
N ASN A 485 -13.18 -20.33 -8.31
CA ASN A 485 -13.47 -21.34 -9.34
C ASN A 485 -13.33 -22.77 -8.82
N LEU A 486 -13.01 -22.97 -7.53
CA LEU A 486 -12.91 -24.30 -6.94
C LEU A 486 -14.29 -24.89 -6.67
N ASP A 487 -14.48 -26.13 -7.12
CA ASP A 487 -15.63 -26.98 -6.77
C ASP A 487 -15.73 -27.11 -5.24
N ASP A 488 -16.94 -26.92 -4.68
CA ASP A 488 -17.18 -27.02 -3.25
C ASP A 488 -16.89 -28.41 -2.69
N LYS A 489 -16.97 -29.47 -3.52
CA LYS A 489 -16.53 -30.81 -3.15
C LYS A 489 -15.02 -30.85 -2.90
N PHE A 490 -14.23 -30.24 -3.79
CA PHE A 490 -12.77 -30.16 -3.64
C PHE A 490 -12.37 -29.33 -2.44
N LYS A 491 -13.08 -28.23 -2.16
CA LYS A 491 -12.84 -27.42 -0.96
C LYS A 491 -13.02 -28.25 0.31
N LYS A 492 -14.17 -28.91 0.47
CA LYS A 492 -14.47 -29.72 1.65
C LYS A 492 -13.46 -30.85 1.85
N GLU A 493 -13.01 -31.48 0.78
CA GLU A 493 -12.03 -32.56 0.85
C GLU A 493 -10.64 -32.05 1.24
N LEU A 494 -10.17 -30.91 0.69
CA LEU A 494 -8.90 -30.30 1.08
C LEU A 494 -8.92 -29.74 2.51
N GLU A 495 -10.05 -29.16 2.94
CA GLU A 495 -10.24 -28.63 4.30
C GLU A 495 -10.10 -29.69 5.40
N ALA A 496 -10.26 -30.98 5.05
CA ALA A 496 -9.97 -32.07 5.97
C ALA A 496 -8.46 -32.21 6.31
N TYR A 497 -7.58 -31.67 5.46
CA TYR A 497 -6.13 -31.78 5.60
C TYR A 497 -5.44 -30.44 5.86
N VAL A 498 -5.97 -29.33 5.35
CA VAL A 498 -5.31 -28.01 5.38
C VAL A 498 -6.31 -26.87 5.39
N ALA A 499 -6.00 -25.75 6.06
CA ALA A 499 -6.86 -24.57 6.01
C ALA A 499 -6.76 -23.88 4.63
N LEU A 500 -7.88 -23.78 3.93
CA LEU A 500 -7.97 -23.00 2.71
C LEU A 500 -8.13 -21.52 3.03
N VAL A 501 -7.26 -20.68 2.47
CA VAL A 501 -7.33 -19.23 2.64
C VAL A 501 -7.51 -18.54 1.28
N PRO A 502 -8.29 -17.45 1.23
CA PRO A 502 -8.41 -16.65 0.03
C PRO A 502 -7.04 -16.19 -0.45
N TYR A 503 -6.88 -16.17 -1.76
CA TYR A 503 -5.69 -15.64 -2.38
C TYR A 503 -5.58 -14.14 -2.10
N LYS A 504 -4.56 -13.75 -1.33
CA LYS A 504 -4.20 -12.34 -1.15
C LYS A 504 -2.97 -12.06 -2.01
N TYR A 505 -3.14 -11.33 -3.11
CA TYR A 505 -2.04 -10.61 -3.76
C TYR A 505 -1.57 -9.55 -2.76
N SER A 506 -0.57 -9.86 -1.93
CA SER A 506 0.06 -8.83 -1.10
C SER A 506 1.16 -8.16 -1.92
N ASP A 507 0.77 -7.36 -2.91
CA ASP A 507 1.67 -6.35 -3.50
C ASP A 507 1.99 -5.26 -2.46
N ASP A 508 1.06 -5.01 -1.52
CA ASP A 508 1.26 -4.09 -0.41
C ASP A 508 1.41 -4.86 0.91
N GLY A 509 2.65 -5.15 1.32
CA GLY A 509 2.94 -5.50 2.72
C GLY A 509 3.84 -6.70 2.94
N PHE A 510 5.14 -6.53 2.68
CA PHE A 510 6.21 -6.92 3.61
C PHE A 510 7.28 -5.83 3.63
#